data_AF-A0A822E702-F1
#
_entry.id   AF-A0A822E702-F1
#
_cell.length_a   1.000
_cell.length_b   1.000
_cell.length_c   1.000
_cell.angle_alpha   90.00
_cell.angle_beta   90.00
_cell.angle_gamma   90.00
#
_symmetry.space_group_name_H-M   'P 1'
#
loop_
_entity.id
_entity.type
_entity.pdbx_description
1 polymer ?
#
loop_
_entity_poly.entity_id
_entity_poly.type
_entity_poly.pdbx_seq_one_letter_code
_entity_poly.pdbx_strand_id
1 'polypeptide(L)'
;ESGLLEHVEESVQIIDDKVYIGEEYVVTPRKKPHGHELTQEDKDFNRDINSARAAIENINQRLNTYAILDGVYRGPVDDFHKITKIIQIVAALCNLNLNKHPIRR
;
A
#
# COMPACT_ATOMS: atom_id res chain seq x y z
N GLU A 1 -0.01 9.64 -13.32
CA GLU A 1 0.33 9.41 -11.89
C GLU A 1 -0.85 9.84 -11.03
N SER A 2 -0.98 9.30 -9.81
CA SER A 2 -2.16 9.49 -8.95
C SER A 2 -2.20 10.83 -8.19
N GLY A 3 -1.19 11.70 -8.34
CA GLY A 3 -1.09 13.00 -7.64
C GLY A 3 -0.89 12.91 -6.13
N LEU A 4 -0.74 11.70 -5.58
CA LEU A 4 -0.73 11.44 -4.14
C LEU A 4 0.49 12.06 -3.43
N LEU A 5 1.64 12.10 -4.12
CA LEU A 5 2.89 12.66 -3.60
C LEU A 5 2.80 14.18 -3.39
N GLU A 6 1.91 14.87 -4.12
CA GLU A 6 1.72 16.33 -4.00
C GLU A 6 1.03 16.74 -2.69
N HIS A 7 0.44 15.77 -1.97
CA HIS A 7 -0.33 15.99 -0.75
C HIS A 7 0.37 15.46 0.51
N VAL A 8 1.61 15.01 0.38
CA VAL A 8 2.39 14.47 1.50
C VAL A 8 3.19 15.61 2.11
N GLU A 9 3.04 15.82 3.42
CA GLU A 9 3.85 16.81 4.14
C GLU A 9 5.34 16.45 4.02
N GLU A 10 6.22 17.44 3.84
CA GLU A 10 7.68 17.26 3.70
C GLU A 10 8.33 16.47 4.86
N SER A 11 7.65 16.38 6.00
CA SER A 11 8.11 15.64 7.18
C SER A 11 7.85 14.13 7.13
N VAL A 12 7.07 13.66 6.15
CA VAL A 12 6.61 12.27 6.06
C VAL A 12 7.38 11.52 4.98
N GLN A 13 7.97 10.39 5.36
CA GLN A 13 8.56 9.45 4.40
C GLN A 13 7.55 8.39 3.97
N ILE A 14 7.48 8.13 2.67
CA ILE A 14 6.58 7.13 2.07
C ILE A 14 7.39 5.88 1.75
N ILE A 15 6.89 4.70 2.11
CA ILE A 15 7.48 3.44 1.66
C ILE A 15 6.78 3.00 0.38
N ASP A 16 7.54 2.80 -0.71
CA ASP A 16 6.95 2.42 -1.99
C ASP A 16 7.82 1.43 -2.79
N ASP A 17 7.32 1.04 -3.97
CA ASP A 17 7.93 0.15 -4.94
C ASP A 17 9.23 0.70 -5.53
N LYS A 18 10.07 -0.23 -6.01
CA LYS A 18 11.31 0.09 -6.72
C LYS A 18 11.11 0.89 -8.01
N VAL A 19 9.87 1.02 -8.51
CA VAL A 19 9.57 1.87 -9.67
C VAL A 19 9.67 3.35 -9.31
N TYR A 20 9.45 3.70 -8.04
CA TYR A 20 9.53 5.06 -7.49
C TYR A 20 10.92 5.43 -6.99
N ILE A 21 11.97 4.72 -7.44
CA ILE A 21 13.35 5.08 -7.09
C ILE A 21 13.68 6.43 -7.72
N GLY A 22 14.09 7.38 -6.89
CA GLY A 22 14.44 8.74 -7.31
C GLY A 22 13.36 9.77 -7.03
N GLU A 23 12.16 9.34 -6.60
CA GLU A 23 11.11 10.23 -6.15
C GLU A 23 11.46 10.86 -4.79
N GLU A 24 11.10 12.13 -4.63
CA GLU A 24 11.33 12.87 -3.40
C GLU A 24 10.45 12.29 -2.27
N TYR A 25 10.98 12.22 -1.05
CA TYR A 25 10.30 11.66 0.14
C TYR A 25 9.91 10.17 0.07
N VAL A 26 10.29 9.44 -0.99
CA VAL A 26 10.00 8.01 -1.14
C VAL A 26 11.20 7.14 -0.75
N VAL A 27 10.99 6.29 0.26
CA VAL A 27 11.91 5.23 0.68
C VAL A 27 11.57 3.95 -0.06
N THR A 28 12.54 3.43 -0.81
CA THR A 28 12.39 2.21 -1.61
C THR A 28 13.42 1.15 -1.21
N PRO A 29 13.16 -0.15 -1.44
CA PRO A 29 14.16 -1.18 -1.19
C PRO A 29 15.40 -0.98 -2.08
N ARG A 30 16.59 -1.05 -1.47
CA ARG A 30 17.89 -0.90 -2.14
C ARG A 30 18.06 -1.95 -3.24
N LYS A 31 18.42 -1.51 -4.45
CA LYS A 31 18.75 -2.38 -5.58
C LYS A 31 20.17 -2.94 -5.43
N LYS A 32 20.37 -4.13 -5.96
CA LYS A 32 21.70 -4.73 -6.07
C LYS A 32 22.57 -3.87 -7.00
N PRO A 33 23.80 -3.49 -6.61
CA PRO A 33 24.71 -2.77 -7.48
C PRO A 33 25.14 -3.65 -8.67
N HIS A 34 25.46 -3.02 -9.80
CA HIS A 34 25.90 -3.77 -10.99
C HIS A 34 27.19 -4.54 -10.68
N GLY A 35 27.20 -5.85 -10.91
CA GLY A 35 28.38 -6.71 -10.69
C GLY A 35 28.70 -7.03 -9.23
N HIS A 36 27.91 -6.59 -8.25
CA HIS A 36 28.17 -6.77 -6.83
C HIS A 36 26.95 -7.30 -6.08
N GLU A 37 27.15 -8.02 -4.98
CA GLU A 37 26.05 -8.44 -4.09
C GLU A 37 25.54 -7.29 -3.21
N LEU A 38 24.31 -7.43 -2.72
CA LEU A 38 23.82 -6.58 -1.64
C LEU A 38 24.68 -6.80 -0.40
N THR A 39 25.08 -5.70 0.24
CA THR A 39 25.75 -5.78 1.54
C THR A 39 24.80 -6.35 2.59
N GLN A 40 25.34 -6.80 3.73
CA GLN A 40 24.49 -7.29 4.82
C GLN A 40 23.56 -6.17 5.34
N GLU A 41 24.08 -4.94 5.43
CA GLU A 41 23.30 -3.76 5.80
C GLU A 41 22.13 -3.52 4.83
N ASP A 42 22.37 -3.61 3.52
CA ASP A 42 21.30 -3.44 2.52
C ASP A 42 20.24 -4.53 2.63
N LYS A 43 20.64 -5.76 2.96
CA LYS A 43 19.71 -6.88 3.17
C LYS A 43 18.87 -6.66 4.41
N ASP A 44 19.47 -6.20 5.51
CA ASP A 44 18.76 -5.90 6.75
C ASP A 44 17.77 -4.76 6.54
N PHE A 45 18.20 -3.67 5.90
CA PHE A 45 17.31 -2.56 5.50
C PHE A 45 16.15 -3.04 4.61
N ASN A 46 16.45 -3.83 3.57
CA ASN A 46 15.42 -4.36 2.69
C ASN A 46 14.46 -5.30 3.42
N ARG A 47 14.93 -6.08 4.39
CA ARG A 47 14.06 -6.95 5.19
C ARG A 47 13.04 -6.14 5.97
N ASP A 48 13.45 -5.05 6.59
CA ASP A 48 12.57 -4.20 7.40
C ASP A 48 11.53 -3.49 6.52
N ILE A 49 11.96 -2.89 5.41
CA ILE A 49 11.06 -2.26 4.43
C ILE A 49 10.08 -3.28 3.83
N ASN A 50 10.57 -4.46 3.42
CA ASN A 50 9.72 -5.48 2.83
C ASN A 50 8.75 -6.09 3.85
N SER A 51 9.11 -6.16 5.14
CA SER A 51 8.19 -6.62 6.18
C SER A 51 7.00 -5.67 6.34
N ALA A 52 7.25 -4.36 6.36
CA ALA A 52 6.18 -3.36 6.39
C ALA A 52 5.28 -3.45 5.15
N ARG A 53 5.88 -3.56 3.96
CA ARG A 53 5.15 -3.71 2.71
C ARG A 53 4.31 -4.98 2.66
N ALA A 54 4.85 -6.11 3.12
CA ALA A 54 4.13 -7.37 3.14
C ALA A 54 2.84 -7.25 3.98
N ALA A 55 2.85 -6.51 5.09
CA ALA A 55 1.64 -6.25 5.87
C ALA A 55 0.59 -5.47 5.06
N ILE A 56 1.00 -4.43 4.33
CA ILE A 56 0.13 -3.61 3.48
C ILE A 56 -0.42 -4.44 2.30
N GLU A 57 0.43 -5.21 1.63
CA GLU A 57 0.06 -6.08 0.51
C GLU A 57 -0.97 -7.15 0.96
N ASN A 58 -0.81 -7.72 2.16
CA ASN A 58 -1.79 -8.62 2.76
C ASN A 58 -3.15 -7.93 3.00
N ILE A 59 -3.17 -6.67 3.42
CA ILE A 59 -4.42 -5.90 3.59
C ILE A 59 -5.05 -5.64 2.22
N ASN A 60 -4.27 -5.19 1.24
CA ASN A 60 -4.73 -4.94 -0.12
C ASN A 60 -5.31 -6.21 -0.75
N GLN A 61 -4.67 -7.36 -0.55
CA GLN A 61 -5.20 -8.64 -1.02
C GLN A 61 -6.56 -8.97 -0.41
N ARG A 62 -6.77 -8.70 0.89
CA ARG A 62 -8.08 -8.88 1.54
C ARG A 62 -9.12 -7.92 0.97
N LEU A 63 -8.77 -6.66 0.75
CA LEU A 63 -9.65 -5.67 0.13
C LEU A 63 -10.03 -6.09 -1.31
N ASN A 64 -9.09 -6.63 -2.08
CA ASN A 64 -9.35 -7.09 -3.45
C ASN A 64 -10.31 -8.30 -3.54
N THR A 65 -10.64 -8.96 -2.42
CA THR A 65 -11.69 -10.01 -2.43
C THR A 65 -13.10 -9.44 -2.61
N TYR A 66 -13.30 -8.15 -2.33
CA TYR A 66 -14.58 -7.48 -2.48
C TYR A 66 -14.74 -7.00 -3.93
N ALA A 67 -15.44 -7.79 -4.76
CA ALA A 67 -15.66 -7.48 -6.18
C ALA A 67 -16.24 -6.07 -6.45
N ILE A 68 -16.94 -5.49 -5.47
CA ILE A 68 -17.45 -4.11 -5.55
C ILE A 68 -16.35 -3.04 -5.62
N LEU A 69 -15.14 -3.34 -5.15
CA LEU A 69 -13.98 -2.45 -5.23
C LEU A 69 -13.26 -2.53 -6.59
N ASP A 70 -13.35 -3.66 -7.28
CA ASP A 70 -12.72 -3.88 -8.60
C ASP A 70 -13.62 -3.38 -9.75
N GLY A 71 -14.93 -3.33 -9.52
CA GLY A 71 -15.91 -2.93 -10.53
C GLY A 71 -15.85 -1.43 -10.87
N VAL A 72 -15.98 -1.12 -12.16
CA VAL A 72 -16.19 0.27 -12.62
C VAL A 72 -17.54 0.77 -12.10
N TYR A 73 -17.52 1.85 -11.32
CA TYR A 73 -18.74 2.53 -10.91
C TYR A 73 -19.45 3.15 -12.12
N ARG A 74 -20.73 2.82 -12.32
CA ARG A 74 -21.57 3.31 -13.43
C ARG A 74 -22.74 4.19 -12.98
N GLY A 75 -22.79 4.54 -11.70
CA GLY A 75 -23.85 5.40 -11.17
C GLY A 75 -23.58 6.88 -11.41
N PRO A 76 -24.53 7.75 -11.04
CA PRO A 76 -24.34 9.19 -11.04
C PRO A 76 -23.14 9.59 -10.15
N VAL A 77 -22.30 10.49 -10.66
CA VAL A 77 -21.07 10.95 -9.98
C VAL A 77 -21.41 11.80 -8.74
N ASP A 78 -22.58 12.41 -8.69
CA ASP A 78 -23.08 13.18 -7.55
C ASP A 78 -23.50 12.33 -6.34
N ASP A 79 -23.63 11.01 -6.49
CA ASP A 79 -23.92 10.08 -5.37
C ASP A 79 -22.65 9.62 -4.65
N PHE A 80 -21.74 10.55 -4.35
CA PHE A 80 -20.52 10.29 -3.57
C PHE A 80 -20.83 9.64 -2.22
N HIS A 81 -21.95 10.01 -1.59
CA HIS A 81 -22.35 9.48 -0.29
C HIS A 81 -22.52 7.97 -0.29
N LYS A 82 -23.12 7.42 -1.35
CA LYS A 82 -23.29 5.98 -1.50
C LYS A 82 -21.95 5.26 -1.66
N ILE A 83 -21.05 5.80 -2.48
CA ILE A 83 -19.69 5.24 -2.66
C ILE A 83 -18.94 5.26 -1.32
N THR A 84 -18.92 6.39 -0.63
CA THR A 84 -18.26 6.53 0.67
C THR A 84 -18.80 5.50 1.68
N LYS A 85 -20.12 5.31 1.75
CA LYS A 85 -20.72 4.28 2.61
C LYS A 85 -20.29 2.86 2.25
N ILE A 86 -20.23 2.54 0.96
CA ILE A 86 -19.76 1.23 0.49
C ILE A 86 -18.31 1.00 0.94
N ILE A 87 -17.43 1.97 0.72
CA ILE A 87 -16.02 1.88 1.14
C ILE A 87 -15.91 1.72 2.66
N GLN A 88 -16.67 2.49 3.44
CA GLN A 88 -16.70 2.38 4.91
C GLN A 88 -17.15 0.99 5.38
N ILE A 89 -18.19 0.42 4.76
CA ILE A 89 -18.69 -0.92 5.09
C ILE A 89 -17.63 -1.97 4.75
N VAL A 90 -17.00 -1.89 3.57
CA VAL A 90 -15.94 -2.82 3.17
C VAL A 90 -14.75 -2.73 4.13
N ALA A 91 -14.33 -1.52 4.51
CA ALA A 91 -13.28 -1.31 5.51
C ALA A 91 -13.64 -1.92 6.88
N ALA A 92 -14.89 -1.73 7.35
CA ALA A 92 -15.36 -2.31 8.60
C ALA A 92 -15.36 -3.85 8.57
N LEU A 93 -15.76 -4.45 7.45
CA LEU A 93 -15.73 -5.90 7.26
C LEU A 93 -14.29 -6.43 7.18
N CYS A 94 -13.39 -5.71 6.52
CA CYS A 94 -11.97 -6.04 6.48
C CYS A 94 -11.36 -6.01 7.89
N ASN A 95 -11.65 -4.97 8.68
CA ASN A 95 -11.22 -4.86 10.08
C ASN A 95 -11.79 -6.00 10.95
N LEU A 96 -13.07 -6.35 10.77
CA LEU A 96 -13.67 -7.50 11.47
C LEU A 96 -12.96 -8.80 11.10
N ASN A 97 -12.60 -8.99 9.83
CA ASN A 97 -11.83 -10.15 9.37
C ASN A 97 -10.42 -10.18 9.94
N LEU A 98 -9.73 -9.03 9.98
CA LEU A 98 -8.41 -8.87 10.58
C LEU A 98 -8.40 -9.19 12.08
N ASN A 99 -9.45 -8.79 12.81
CA ASN A 99 -9.59 -9.12 14.23
C ASN A 99 -9.76 -10.63 14.47
N LYS A 100 -10.44 -11.35 13.56
CA LYS A 100 -10.60 -12.81 13.65
C LYS A 100 -9.37 -13.57 13.16
N HIS A 101 -8.72 -13.05 12.12
CA HIS A 101 -7.57 -13.64 11.46
C HIS A 101 -6.47 -12.60 11.29
N PRO A 102 -5.67 -12.32 12.33
CA PRO A 102 -4.61 -11.32 12.27
C PRO A 102 -3.59 -11.63 11.17
N ILE A 103 -2.98 -10.58 10.61
CA ILE A 103 -1.87 -10.74 9.67
C ILE A 103 -0.71 -11.39 10.43
N ARG A 104 -0.19 -12.49 9.89
CA ARG A 104 1.02 -13.12 10.44
C ARG A 104 2.17 -12.15 10.22
N ARG A 105 2.84 -11.76 11.30
CA ARG A 105 4.11 -11.02 11.25
C ARG A 105 5.23 -11.93 10.75
#